data_AF-A0A7L8UIC3-F1
#
_entry.id   AF-A0A7L8UIC3-F1
#
_cell.length_a   1.000
_cell.length_b   1.000
_cell.length_c   1.000
_cell.angle_alpha   90.00
_cell.angle_beta   90.00
_cell.angle_gamma   90.00
#
_symmetry.space_group_name_H-M   'P 1'
#
loop_
_entity.id
_entity.type
_entity.pdbx_description
1 polymer ?
#
loop_
_entity_poly.entity_id
_entity_poly.type
_entity_poly.pdbx_seq_one_letter_code
_entity_poly.pdbx_strand_id
1 'polypeptide(L)'
;MKSKYKSIIYSIGVLLLTVGVLDKLWWLYICTIYTEFEECRVAYLSLFPERFQNAFLLTVIEILLLAVAAIIFSESKKAIYQKKASKILMIISLILFGWSVFSLM
;
A
#
# COMPACT_ATOMS: atom_id res chain seq x y z
N MET A 1 18.01 13.55 -14.74
CA MET A 1 16.92 14.16 -13.95
C MET A 1 17.50 15.11 -12.90
N LYS A 2 17.08 16.39 -12.88
CA LYS A 2 17.50 17.35 -11.85
C LYS A 2 17.13 16.82 -10.45
N SER A 3 17.99 17.05 -9.46
CA SER A 3 17.88 16.54 -8.07
C SER A 3 16.47 16.70 -7.46
N LYS A 4 15.80 17.84 -7.70
CA LYS A 4 14.45 18.12 -7.19
C LYS A 4 13.39 17.10 -7.63
N TYR A 5 13.43 16.62 -8.87
CA TYR A 5 12.44 15.65 -9.37
C TYR A 5 12.58 14.29 -8.69
N LYS A 6 13.81 13.85 -8.40
CA LYS A 6 14.05 12.60 -7.68
C LYS A 6 13.46 12.64 -6.27
N SER A 7 13.57 13.79 -5.59
CA SER A 7 12.99 13.98 -4.26
C SER A 7 11.46 13.93 -4.29
N ILE A 8 10.82 14.58 -5.28
CA ILE A 8 9.36 14.58 -5.41
C ILE A 8 8.84 13.17 -5.66
N ILE A 9 9.46 12.43 -6.60
CA ILE A 9 9.07 11.05 -6.91
C ILE A 9 9.24 10.14 -5.68
N TYR A 10 10.32 10.32 -4.92
CA TYR A 10 10.52 9.59 -3.67
C TYR A 10 9.43 9.87 -2.64
N SER A 11 9.07 11.15 -2.45
CA SER A 11 7.97 11.54 -1.56
C SER A 11 6.63 10.95 -2.00
N ILE A 12 6.36 10.88 -3.30
CA ILE A 12 5.17 10.20 -3.84
C ILE A 12 5.20 8.71 -3.47
N GLY A 13 6.35 8.03 -3.64
CA GLY A 13 6.49 6.63 -3.22
C GLY A 13 6.22 6.40 -1.73
N VAL A 14 6.67 7.31 -0.87
CA VAL A 14 6.37 7.27 0.58
C VAL A 14 4.88 7.43 0.83
N LEU A 15 4.22 8.41 0.21
CA LEU A 15 2.77 8.61 0.34
C LEU A 15 1.98 7.38 -0.09
N LEU A 16 2.34 6.77 -1.22
CA LEU A 16 1.71 5.54 -1.71
C LEU A 16 1.82 4.39 -0.71
N LEU A 17 3.00 4.21 -0.11
CA LEU A 17 3.20 3.20 0.92
C LEU A 17 2.38 3.51 2.18
N THR A 18 2.31 4.76 2.60
CA THR A 18 1.52 5.17 3.76
C THR A 18 0.03 4.87 3.55
N VAL A 19 -0.49 5.08 2.34
CA VAL A 19 -1.88 4.71 2.00
C VAL A 19 -2.10 3.20 2.16
N GLY A 20 -1.22 2.35 1.61
CA GLY A 20 -1.34 0.90 1.77
C GLY A 20 -1.20 0.41 3.22
N VAL A 21 -0.36 1.07 4.03
CA VAL A 21 -0.26 0.76 5.47
C VAL A 21 -1.56 1.13 6.19
N LEU A 22 -2.11 2.32 5.91
CA LEU A 22 -3.36 2.76 6.52
C LEU A 22 -4.53 1.85 6.12
N ASP A 23 -4.62 1.44 4.86
CA ASP A 23 -5.61 0.48 4.36
C ASP A 23 -5.62 -0.80 5.21
N LYS A 24 -4.45 -1.40 5.44
CA LYS A 24 -4.33 -2.61 6.27
C LYS A 24 -4.60 -2.37 7.76
N LEU A 25 -4.26 -1.20 8.29
CA LEU A 25 -4.61 -0.83 9.67
C LEU A 25 -6.12 -0.68 9.84
N TRP A 26 -6.82 -0.11 8.87
CA TRP A 26 -8.28 0.00 8.86
C TRP A 26 -8.95 -1.37 8.76
N TRP A 27 -8.42 -2.24 7.89
CA TRP A 27 -8.85 -3.64 7.80
C TRP A 27 -8.73 -4.34 9.16
N LEU A 28 -7.54 -4.30 9.77
CA LEU A 28 -7.30 -4.91 11.08
C LEU A 28 -8.19 -4.32 12.16
N TYR A 29 -8.40 -3.00 12.16
CA TYR A 29 -9.27 -2.32 13.12
C TYR A 29 -10.72 -2.83 13.01
N ILE A 30 -11.26 -2.94 11.81
CA ILE A 30 -12.61 -3.49 11.61
C ILE A 30 -12.70 -4.95 12.05
N CYS A 31 -11.67 -5.75 11.80
CA CYS A 31 -11.59 -7.13 12.31
C CYS A 31 -11.48 -7.23 13.84
N THR A 32 -11.24 -6.13 14.56
CA THR A 32 -11.34 -6.12 16.03
C THR A 32 -12.76 -5.84 16.52
N ILE A 33 -13.62 -5.27 15.67
CA ILE A 33 -15.01 -4.92 15.98
C ILE A 33 -15.96 -6.06 15.59
N TYR A 34 -15.73 -6.66 14.43
CA TYR A 34 -16.57 -7.74 13.90
C TYR A 34 -15.84 -9.08 13.98
N THR A 35 -16.55 -10.13 14.33
CA THR A 35 -15.97 -11.47 14.52
C THR A 35 -16.10 -12.35 13.28
N GLU A 36 -17.13 -12.12 12.46
CA GLU A 36 -17.33 -12.87 11.22
C GLU A 36 -16.64 -12.19 10.04
N PHE A 37 -16.06 -13.01 9.16
CA PHE A 37 -15.30 -12.52 8.01
C PHE A 37 -16.16 -11.68 7.04
N GLU A 38 -17.38 -12.12 6.75
CA GLU A 38 -18.28 -11.39 5.84
C GLU A 38 -18.76 -10.06 6.46
N GLU A 39 -19.00 -10.03 7.77
CA GLU A 39 -19.34 -8.78 8.46
C GLU A 39 -18.17 -7.78 8.44
N CYS A 40 -16.94 -8.26 8.69
CA CYS A 40 -15.73 -7.45 8.55
C CYS A 40 -15.61 -6.88 7.14
N ARG A 41 -15.82 -7.73 6.12
CA ARG A 41 -15.70 -7.35 4.72
C ARG A 41 -16.72 -6.27 4.34
N VAL A 42 -17.98 -6.45 4.70
CA VAL A 42 -19.04 -5.49 4.38
C VAL A 42 -18.81 -4.18 5.12
N ALA A 43 -18.49 -4.23 6.41
CA ALA A 43 -18.17 -3.04 7.20
C ALA A 43 -16.96 -2.28 6.63
N TYR A 44 -15.93 -3.00 6.20
CA TYR A 44 -14.75 -2.41 5.58
C TYR A 44 -15.07 -1.74 4.24
N LEU A 45 -15.79 -2.42 3.35
CA LEU A 45 -16.17 -1.87 2.06
C LEU A 45 -17.09 -0.65 2.22
N SER A 46 -17.90 -0.60 3.27
CA SER A 46 -18.78 0.55 3.55
C SER A 46 -18.05 1.86 3.84
N LEU A 47 -16.76 1.80 4.20
CA LEU A 47 -15.91 2.99 4.37
C LEU A 47 -15.58 3.68 3.04
N PHE A 48 -15.74 2.95 1.92
CA PHE A 48 -15.42 3.44 0.59
C PHE A 48 -16.70 3.89 -0.14
N PRO A 49 -16.57 4.86 -1.07
CA PRO A 49 -17.70 5.28 -1.89
C PRO A 49 -18.22 4.10 -2.72
N GLU A 50 -19.51 4.09 -3.07
CA GLU A 50 -20.21 2.98 -3.75
C GLU A 50 -19.44 2.37 -4.95
N ARG A 51 -18.74 3.20 -5.72
CA ARG A 51 -17.94 2.76 -6.88
C ARG A 51 -16.72 1.90 -6.52
N PHE A 52 -16.26 1.97 -5.28
CA PHE A 52 -15.08 1.27 -4.74
C PHE A 52 -15.45 0.21 -3.70
N GLN A 53 -16.74 -0.06 -3.46
CA GLN A 53 -17.21 -1.12 -2.54
C GLN A 53 -17.04 -2.53 -3.11
N ASN A 54 -16.18 -2.69 -4.12
CA ASN A 54 -15.80 -3.98 -4.67
C ASN A 54 -14.40 -4.33 -4.18
N ALA A 55 -14.32 -5.31 -3.29
CA ALA A 55 -13.06 -5.79 -2.72
C ALA A 55 -12.01 -6.05 -3.80
N PHE A 56 -12.37 -6.77 -4.87
CA PHE A 56 -11.42 -7.11 -5.94
C PHE A 56 -10.84 -5.87 -6.63
N LEU A 57 -11.66 -4.86 -6.91
CA LEU A 57 -11.17 -3.61 -7.51
C LEU A 57 -10.23 -2.87 -6.54
N LEU A 58 -10.57 -2.85 -5.26
CA LEU A 58 -9.74 -2.23 -4.23
C LEU A 58 -8.38 -2.92 -4.11
N THR A 59 -8.36 -4.26 -4.08
CA THR A 59 -7.14 -5.07 -4.06
C THR A 59 -6.25 -4.78 -5.27
N VAL A 60 -6.84 -4.73 -6.48
CA VAL A 60 -6.09 -4.46 -7.71
C VAL A 60 -5.46 -3.07 -7.67
N ILE A 61 -6.20 -2.06 -7.21
CA ILE A 61 -5.68 -0.70 -7.05
C ILE A 61 -4.53 -0.68 -6.05
N GLU A 62 -4.68 -1.34 -4.91
CA GLU A 62 -3.65 -1.39 -3.87
C GLU A 62 -2.38 -2.08 -4.36
N ILE A 63 -2.51 -3.23 -5.04
CA ILE A 63 -1.42 -3.96 -5.69
C ILE A 63 -0.67 -3.06 -6.67
N LEU A 64 -1.38 -2.28 -7.50
CA LEU A 64 -0.76 -1.34 -8.44
C LEU A 64 -0.02 -0.22 -7.71
N LEU A 65 -0.61 0.35 -6.65
CA LEU A 65 0.01 1.42 -5.85
C LEU A 65 1.30 0.93 -5.17
N LEU A 66 1.26 -0.26 -4.56
CA LEU A 66 2.41 -0.87 -3.89
C LEU A 66 3.50 -1.29 -4.88
N ALA A 67 3.14 -1.77 -6.07
CA ALA A 67 4.08 -2.07 -7.14
C ALA A 67 4.81 -0.79 -7.60
N VAL A 68 4.09 0.31 -7.81
CA VAL A 68 4.68 1.61 -8.17
C VAL A 68 5.61 2.11 -7.07
N ALA A 69 5.19 2.03 -5.80
CA ALA A 69 6.03 2.39 -4.66
C ALA A 69 7.32 1.56 -4.60
N ALA A 70 7.22 0.24 -4.78
CA ALA A 70 8.36 -0.66 -4.81
C ALA A 70 9.35 -0.33 -5.94
N ILE A 71 8.86 0.02 -7.14
CA ILE A 71 9.70 0.45 -8.27
C ILE A 71 10.43 1.76 -7.93
N ILE A 72 9.72 2.74 -7.37
CA ILE A 72 10.30 4.03 -6.95
C ILE A 72 11.42 3.82 -5.93
N PHE A 73 11.20 2.99 -4.91
CA PHE A 73 12.22 2.67 -3.90
C PHE A 73 13.38 1.85 -4.48
N SER A 74 13.10 0.96 -5.45
CA SER A 74 14.12 0.17 -6.13
C SER A 74 15.08 1.04 -6.95
N GLU A 75 14.58 2.09 -7.61
CA GLU A 75 15.43 3.06 -8.31
C GLU A 75 16.18 3.98 -7.33
N SER A 76 15.54 4.36 -6.22
CA SER A 76 16.12 5.26 -5.22
C SER A 76 17.24 4.62 -4.40
N LYS A 77 17.25 3.28 -4.26
CA LYS A 77 18.34 2.52 -3.61
C LYS A 77 19.68 2.63 -4.34
N LYS A 78 19.72 3.15 -5.57
CA LYS A 78 20.98 3.37 -6.30
C LYS A 78 21.74 4.61 -5.80
N ALA A 79 21.08 5.51 -5.06
CA ALA A 79 21.70 6.67 -4.45
C ALA A 79 22.29 6.34 -3.06
N ILE A 80 23.56 6.71 -2.82
CA ILE A 80 24.35 6.33 -1.63
C ILE A 80 23.70 6.77 -0.31
N TYR A 81 23.07 7.95 -0.28
CA TYR A 81 22.58 8.58 0.96
C TYR A 81 21.25 7.99 1.49
N GLN A 82 20.43 7.36 0.64
CA GLN A 82 19.10 6.83 1.01
C GLN A 82 18.96 5.30 0.86
N LYS A 83 20.10 4.59 0.72
CA LYS A 83 20.15 3.16 0.42
C LYS A 83 19.42 2.29 1.44
N LYS A 84 19.67 2.52 2.74
CA LYS A 84 19.10 1.70 3.83
C LYS A 84 17.60 1.92 3.96
N ALA A 85 17.16 3.17 4.03
CA ALA A 85 15.74 3.52 4.14
C ALA A 85 14.92 3.01 2.94
N SER A 86 15.42 3.24 1.72
CA SER A 86 14.75 2.76 0.50
C SER A 86 14.66 1.23 0.45
N LYS A 87 15.67 0.50 0.92
CA LYS A 87 15.63 -0.97 0.99
C LYS A 87 14.54 -1.45 1.96
N ILE A 88 14.44 -0.83 3.14
CA ILE A 88 13.41 -1.17 4.13
C ILE A 88 12.02 -0.89 3.56
N LEU A 89 11.79 0.30 3.01
CA LEU A 89 10.49 0.68 2.42
C LEU A 89 10.10 -0.23 1.24
N MET A 90 11.07 -0.65 0.41
CA MET A 90 10.84 -1.61 -0.66
C MET A 90 10.41 -2.98 -0.12
N ILE A 91 11.05 -3.47 0.94
CA ILE A 91 10.68 -4.75 1.58
C ILE A 91 9.26 -4.66 2.17
N ILE A 92 8.95 -3.57 2.88
CA ILE A 92 7.60 -3.35 3.43
C ILE A 92 6.56 -3.33 2.30
N SER A 93 6.84 -2.64 1.20
CA SER A 93 5.95 -2.59 0.03
C SER A 93 5.71 -3.99 -0.55
N LEU A 94 6.74 -4.83 -0.63
CA LEU A 94 6.63 -6.20 -1.14
C LEU A 94 5.86 -7.13 -0.19
N ILE A 95 6.04 -6.96 1.13
CA ILE A 95 5.29 -7.72 2.14
C ILE A 95 3.81 -7.37 2.04
N LEU A 96 3.47 -6.07 2.00
CA LEU A 96 2.09 -5.62 1.84
C LEU A 96 1.50 -6.08 0.51
N PHE A 97 2.29 -6.04 -0.57
CA PHE A 97 1.86 -6.53 -1.87
C PHE A 97 1.54 -8.02 -1.83
N GLY A 98 2.42 -8.83 -1.22
CA GLY A 98 2.18 -10.26 -1.03
C GLY A 98 0.96 -10.54 -0.16
N TRP A 99 0.72 -9.70 0.86
CA TRP A 99 -0.47 -9.76 1.69
C TRP A 99 -1.74 -9.51 0.89
N SER A 100 -1.80 -8.44 0.09
CA SER A 100 -2.99 -8.12 -0.72
C SER A 100 -3.27 -9.21 -1.77
N VAL A 101 -2.21 -9.79 -2.39
CA VAL A 101 -2.36 -10.91 -3.32
C VAL A 101 -2.90 -12.17 -2.63
N PHE A 102 -2.39 -12.50 -1.45
CA PHE A 102 -2.81 -13.69 -0.70
C PHE A 102 -4.21 -13.54 -0.10
N SER A 103 -4.50 -12.36 0.45
CA SER A 103 -5.77 -12.05 1.10
C SER A 103 -6.93 -11.97 0.11
N LEU A 104 -6.67 -11.70 -1.18
CA LEU A 104 -7.69 -11.45 -2.20
C LEU A 104 -8.78 -10.48 -1.67
N MET A 105 -8.30 -9.52 -0.88
CA MET A 105 -8.99 -8.38 -0.28
C MET A 105 -8.15 -7.15 -0.53
#